data_AF-A0A0S9QAC9-F1
#
_entry.id   AF-A0A0S9QAC9-F1
#
_cell.length_a   1.000
_cell.length_b   1.000
_cell.length_c   1.000
_cell.angle_alpha   90.00
_cell.angle_beta   90.00
_cell.angle_gamma   90.00
#
_symmetry.space_group_name_H-M   'P 1'
#
loop_
_entity.id
_entity.type
_entity.pdbx_description
1 polymer ?
#
loop_
_entity_poly.entity_id
_entity_poly.type
_entity_poly.pdbx_seq_one_letter_code
_entity_poly.pdbx_strand_id
1 'polypeptide(L)'
;MRLHRALLVLTSFSLALTLGACSGDDGDGDGDQADATPSPSASGPVGDAEKGCTVELTVSGGAEATYSGEARVIRSAQEGQPKAIYMAAWGKDDQNTLNVYQAGGEIETSAVLSLDGSNFASQGSEGIEITRREVTAELPLTGADDESADLAATFTCGRGGKNAD
;
A
#
# COMPACT_ATOMS: atom_id res chain seq x y z
N MET A 1 30.98 39.24 12.00
CA MET A 1 31.34 38.46 13.21
C MET A 1 30.13 37.58 13.54
N ARG A 2 30.11 36.25 13.59
CA ARG A 2 31.10 35.16 13.49
C ARG A 2 30.43 33.99 12.74
N LEU A 3 31.15 33.39 11.80
CA LEU A 3 30.85 32.07 11.23
C LEU A 3 30.83 31.00 12.35
N HIS A 4 29.88 30.07 12.31
CA HIS A 4 30.05 28.76 12.94
C HIS A 4 29.88 27.67 11.88
N ARG A 5 31.04 27.17 11.43
CA ARG A 5 31.23 25.84 10.83
C ARG A 5 31.23 24.81 11.96
N ALA A 6 30.49 23.72 11.83
CA ALA A 6 30.79 22.43 12.48
C ALA A 6 30.05 21.33 11.69
N LEU A 7 30.71 20.61 10.80
CA LEU A 7 31.60 19.44 10.99
C LEU A 7 30.81 18.11 11.06
N LEU A 8 30.93 17.38 9.95
CA LEU A 8 30.64 15.97 9.67
C LEU A 8 30.86 14.99 10.82
N VAL A 9 29.92 14.03 10.97
CA VAL A 9 30.19 12.69 11.49
C VAL A 9 29.59 11.66 10.52
N LEU A 10 30.47 11.02 9.73
CA LEU A 10 30.19 9.76 9.04
C LEU A 10 30.24 8.63 10.08
N THR A 11 29.19 7.84 10.19
CA THR A 11 29.23 6.52 10.84
C THR A 11 28.86 5.45 9.83
N SER A 12 29.89 4.84 9.24
CA SER A 12 29.85 3.60 8.48
C SER A 12 29.68 2.42 9.43
N PHE A 13 28.60 1.66 9.31
CA PHE A 13 28.42 0.37 9.99
C PHE A 13 28.64 -0.76 8.98
N SER A 14 29.68 -1.55 9.24
CA SER A 14 30.13 -2.66 8.40
C SER A 14 29.31 -3.93 8.64
N LEU A 15 29.03 -4.64 7.53
CA LEU A 15 28.50 -6.00 7.43
C LEU A 15 29.29 -7.02 8.26
N ALA A 16 28.58 -7.98 8.87
CA ALA A 16 29.12 -9.27 9.30
C ALA A 16 28.18 -10.39 8.84
N LEU A 17 28.57 -11.11 7.79
CA LEU A 17 27.97 -12.36 7.34
C LEU A 17 28.72 -13.52 7.99
N THR A 18 28.07 -14.28 8.86
CA THR A 18 28.60 -15.53 9.40
C THR A 18 28.16 -16.70 8.51
N LEU A 19 29.10 -17.23 7.73
CA LEU A 19 28.96 -18.50 7.01
C LEU A 19 29.19 -19.66 8.00
N GLY A 20 28.12 -20.39 8.30
CA GLY A 20 28.20 -21.72 8.89
C GLY A 20 28.57 -22.73 7.81
N ALA A 21 29.77 -23.32 7.94
CA ALA A 21 30.24 -24.43 7.15
C ALA A 21 29.65 -25.75 7.68
N CYS A 22 28.96 -26.50 6.82
CA CYS A 22 28.67 -27.91 7.01
C CYS A 22 29.23 -28.70 5.83
N SER A 23 29.84 -29.83 6.16
CA SER A 23 30.83 -30.57 5.39
C SER A 23 30.20 -31.61 4.44
N GLY A 24 30.72 -31.63 3.20
CA GLY A 24 31.01 -32.77 2.28
C GLY A 24 30.04 -33.94 2.09
N ASP A 25 29.78 -34.31 0.81
CA ASP A 25 30.03 -35.64 0.20
C ASP A 25 29.72 -35.60 -1.32
N ASP A 26 30.42 -36.40 -2.12
CA ASP A 26 30.62 -36.32 -3.57
C ASP A 26 29.42 -36.64 -4.50
N GLY A 27 29.44 -36.11 -5.74
CA GLY A 27 28.59 -36.59 -6.84
C GLY A 27 28.65 -35.76 -8.13
N ASP A 28 29.34 -36.29 -9.15
CA ASP A 28 29.34 -35.85 -10.56
C ASP A 28 27.94 -35.52 -11.13
N GLY A 29 27.85 -34.41 -11.88
CA GLY A 29 26.65 -34.06 -12.63
C GLY A 29 26.78 -32.76 -13.42
N ASP A 30 27.08 -32.89 -14.71
CA ASP A 30 26.98 -31.89 -15.79
C ASP A 30 25.68 -31.06 -15.71
N GLY A 31 25.78 -29.73 -15.88
CA GLY A 31 24.60 -28.89 -16.04
C GLY A 31 24.85 -27.39 -15.87
N ASP A 32 25.04 -26.71 -16.99
CA ASP A 32 24.89 -25.26 -17.18
C ASP A 32 23.68 -24.72 -16.40
N GLN A 33 23.86 -23.81 -15.43
CA GLN A 33 22.73 -23.03 -14.92
C GLN A 33 23.12 -21.65 -14.38
N ALA A 34 22.53 -20.67 -15.03
CA ALA A 34 22.70 -19.24 -14.81
C ALA A 34 22.30 -18.77 -13.41
N ASP A 35 23.05 -17.74 -12.99
CA ASP A 35 22.74 -16.73 -11.99
C ASP A 35 21.23 -16.46 -11.81
N ALA A 36 20.73 -16.62 -10.59
CA ALA A 36 19.44 -16.07 -10.19
C ALA A 36 19.53 -15.59 -8.74
N THR A 37 19.92 -14.33 -8.58
CA THR A 37 19.72 -13.58 -7.35
C THR A 37 18.21 -13.43 -7.13
N PRO A 38 17.63 -13.84 -5.97
CA PRO A 38 16.23 -13.55 -5.70
C PRO A 38 16.06 -12.04 -5.52
N SER A 39 15.43 -11.40 -6.51
CA SER A 39 14.85 -10.07 -6.36
C SER A 39 13.79 -10.11 -5.26
N PRO A 40 13.65 -9.05 -4.43
CA PRO A 40 12.54 -8.96 -3.50
C PRO A 40 11.23 -8.94 -4.29
N SER A 41 10.43 -9.98 -4.13
CA SER A 41 9.07 -10.04 -4.67
C SER A 41 8.25 -8.92 -4.05
N ALA A 42 8.06 -7.83 -4.80
CA ALA A 42 6.94 -6.91 -4.62
C ALA A 42 5.66 -7.65 -5.03
N SER A 43 5.21 -8.58 -4.18
CA SER A 43 3.92 -9.26 -4.36
C SER A 43 2.81 -8.33 -3.91
N GLY A 44 2.54 -7.29 -4.71
CA GLY A 44 1.24 -6.65 -4.70
C GLY A 44 0.16 -7.66 -5.09
N PRO A 45 -1.11 -7.44 -4.70
CA PRO A 45 -2.20 -8.33 -5.10
C PRO A 45 -2.31 -8.38 -6.63
N VAL A 46 -2.10 -9.57 -7.19
CA VAL A 46 -2.27 -9.84 -8.62
C VAL A 46 -3.78 -10.00 -8.87
N GLY A 47 -4.45 -8.91 -9.25
CA GLY A 47 -5.87 -8.92 -9.62
C GLY A 47 -6.07 -8.73 -11.13
N ASP A 48 -6.92 -9.55 -11.73
CA ASP A 48 -7.14 -9.71 -13.18
C ASP A 48 -7.81 -8.51 -13.91
N ALA A 49 -8.02 -7.36 -13.27
CA ALA A 49 -8.47 -6.16 -13.98
C ALA A 49 -8.24 -4.90 -13.13
N GLU A 50 -7.19 -4.15 -13.44
CA GLU A 50 -7.05 -2.77 -12.99
C GLU A 50 -7.98 -1.87 -13.81
N LYS A 51 -8.77 -1.02 -13.16
CA LYS A 51 -9.52 0.05 -13.82
C LYS A 51 -9.17 1.39 -13.19
N GLY A 52 -9.01 2.41 -14.04
CA GLY A 52 -8.88 3.79 -13.60
C GLY A 52 -10.15 4.28 -12.91
N CYS A 53 -9.94 4.98 -11.80
CA CYS A 53 -10.94 5.68 -11.02
C CYS A 53 -10.41 7.09 -10.70
N THR A 54 -11.27 7.95 -10.20
CA THR A 54 -10.84 9.17 -9.50
C THR A 54 -11.21 9.05 -8.04
N VAL A 55 -10.54 9.82 -7.19
CA VAL A 55 -10.88 9.94 -5.78
C VAL A 55 -10.95 11.41 -5.37
N GLU A 56 -11.89 11.73 -4.49
CA GLU A 56 -11.85 12.93 -3.66
C GLU A 56 -11.72 12.46 -2.21
N LEU A 57 -10.72 12.98 -1.49
CA LEU A 57 -10.31 12.54 -0.16
C LEU A 57 -10.09 13.76 0.73
N THR A 58 -10.65 13.71 1.93
CA THR A 58 -10.29 14.57 3.06
C THR A 58 -10.02 13.68 4.28
N VAL A 59 -8.94 14.00 5.00
CA VAL A 59 -8.58 13.43 6.30
C VAL A 59 -8.47 14.58 7.28
N SER A 60 -9.05 14.45 8.47
CA SER A 60 -8.97 15.43 9.56
C SER A 60 -8.72 14.76 10.91
N GLY A 61 -8.25 15.52 11.90
CA GLY A 61 -8.01 15.01 13.27
C GLY A 61 -6.52 14.87 13.59
N GLY A 62 -6.08 13.68 14.01
CA GLY A 62 -4.69 13.38 14.36
C GLY A 62 -3.70 13.55 13.20
N ALA A 63 -4.20 13.46 11.97
CA ALA A 63 -3.50 13.87 10.76
C ALA A 63 -4.48 14.60 9.81
N GLU A 64 -3.95 15.44 8.93
CA GLU A 64 -4.74 16.23 7.99
C GLU A 64 -4.22 16.08 6.57
N ALA A 65 -5.12 15.81 5.63
CA ALA A 65 -4.80 15.76 4.21
C ALA A 65 -6.03 16.05 3.35
N THR A 66 -5.78 16.63 2.18
CA THR A 66 -6.79 16.70 1.12
C THR A 66 -6.14 16.26 -0.18
N TYR A 67 -6.82 15.39 -0.91
CA TYR A 67 -6.34 14.90 -2.20
C TYR A 67 -7.52 14.73 -3.15
N SER A 68 -7.32 15.13 -4.40
CA SER A 68 -8.23 14.82 -5.49
C SER A 68 -7.38 14.44 -6.70
N GLY A 69 -7.63 13.27 -7.28
CA GLY A 69 -6.79 12.79 -8.36
C GLY A 69 -7.07 11.35 -8.75
N GLU A 70 -6.03 10.72 -9.28
CA GLU A 70 -6.10 9.37 -9.80
C GLU A 70 -6.23 8.35 -8.67
N ALA A 71 -7.06 7.34 -8.94
CA ALA A 71 -7.20 6.15 -8.13
C ALA A 71 -7.35 4.94 -9.07
N ARG A 72 -7.24 3.74 -8.51
CA ARG A 72 -7.45 2.50 -9.26
C ARG A 72 -8.29 1.54 -8.45
N VAL A 73 -8.99 0.64 -9.14
CA VAL A 73 -9.62 -0.52 -8.52
C VAL A 73 -8.97 -1.79 -9.04
N ILE A 74 -8.50 -2.63 -8.12
CA ILE A 74 -7.99 -3.98 -8.38
C ILE A 74 -9.08 -4.96 -7.97
N ARG A 75 -9.53 -5.82 -8.89
CA ARG A 75 -10.50 -6.87 -8.59
C ARG A 75 -9.80 -8.21 -8.52
N SER A 76 -10.11 -9.00 -7.50
CA SER A 76 -9.62 -10.37 -7.38
C SER A 76 -10.74 -11.36 -7.67
N ALA A 77 -10.42 -12.39 -8.44
CA ALA A 77 -11.24 -13.59 -8.60
C ALA A 77 -10.76 -14.73 -7.67
N GLN A 78 -9.67 -14.52 -6.94
CA GLN A 78 -9.05 -15.53 -6.11
C GLN A 78 -9.81 -15.70 -4.78
N GLU A 79 -10.05 -16.96 -4.40
CA GLU A 79 -10.61 -17.27 -3.09
C GLU A 79 -9.68 -16.82 -1.96
N GLY A 80 -10.26 -16.37 -0.85
CA GLY A 80 -9.50 -15.85 0.30
C GLY A 80 -9.01 -14.41 0.15
N GLN A 81 -9.28 -13.74 -0.98
CA GLN A 81 -8.92 -12.33 -1.19
C GLN A 81 -10.14 -11.39 -1.15
N PRO A 82 -9.91 -10.08 -0.91
CA PRO A 82 -10.93 -9.06 -1.09
C PRO A 82 -11.50 -9.12 -2.51
N LYS A 83 -12.81 -8.90 -2.67
CA LYS A 83 -13.43 -8.85 -4.01
C LYS A 83 -12.88 -7.71 -4.85
N ALA A 84 -12.54 -6.60 -4.20
CA ALA A 84 -11.92 -5.45 -4.81
C ALA A 84 -11.11 -4.65 -3.79
N ILE A 85 -10.11 -3.93 -4.27
CA ILE A 85 -9.33 -2.96 -3.52
C ILE A 85 -9.37 -1.65 -4.30
N TYR A 86 -9.89 -0.60 -3.69
CA TYR A 86 -9.88 0.76 -4.25
C TYR A 86 -8.69 1.49 -3.65
N MET A 87 -7.77 1.94 -4.50
CA MET A 87 -6.47 2.44 -4.08
C MET A 87 -6.25 3.84 -4.62
N ALA A 88 -5.82 4.74 -3.75
CA ALA A 88 -5.27 6.05 -4.12
C ALA A 88 -3.87 6.17 -3.52
N ALA A 89 -2.93 6.72 -4.28
CA ALA A 89 -1.60 7.04 -3.80
C ALA A 89 -1.28 8.49 -4.18
N TRP A 90 -0.65 9.24 -3.27
CA TRP A 90 -0.29 10.63 -3.47
C TRP A 90 0.91 11.02 -2.63
N GLY A 91 1.34 12.28 -2.78
CA GLY A 91 2.55 12.79 -2.14
C GLY A 91 3.78 12.49 -2.99
N LYS A 92 4.95 12.76 -2.42
CA LYS A 92 6.21 12.46 -3.10
C LYS A 92 6.44 10.95 -3.08
N ASP A 93 6.86 10.38 -4.21
CA ASP A 93 7.19 8.95 -4.31
C ASP A 93 6.06 8.01 -3.79
N ASP A 94 4.79 8.42 -3.92
CA ASP A 94 3.60 7.65 -3.49
C ASP A 94 3.57 7.25 -2.00
N GLN A 95 4.22 8.05 -1.14
CA GLN A 95 4.34 7.80 0.29
C GLN A 95 3.01 7.76 1.07
N ASN A 96 1.96 8.42 0.56
CA ASN A 96 0.65 8.46 1.17
C ASN A 96 -0.31 7.58 0.38
N THR A 97 -1.03 6.70 1.05
CA THR A 97 -1.93 5.76 0.39
C THR A 97 -3.24 5.60 1.14
N LEU A 98 -4.33 5.42 0.39
CA LEU A 98 -5.62 5.01 0.92
C LEU A 98 -6.05 3.75 0.17
N ASN A 99 -6.36 2.70 0.93
CA ASN A 99 -6.89 1.45 0.42
C ASN A 99 -8.25 1.17 1.07
N VAL A 100 -9.30 1.04 0.26
CA VAL A 100 -10.61 0.56 0.71
C VAL A 100 -10.83 -0.85 0.17
N TYR A 101 -11.03 -1.79 1.09
CA TYR A 101 -11.22 -3.21 0.79
C TYR A 101 -12.71 -3.53 0.71
N GLN A 102 -13.12 -4.20 -0.37
CA GLN A 102 -14.44 -4.79 -0.47
C GLN A 102 -14.41 -6.23 0.04
N ALA A 103 -15.33 -6.56 0.96
CA ALA A 103 -15.41 -7.90 1.56
C ALA A 103 -15.36 -9.05 0.53
N GLY A 104 -14.53 -10.06 0.82
CA GLY A 104 -14.29 -11.25 0.00
C GLY A 104 -13.48 -12.30 0.76
N GLY A 105 -13.83 -13.58 0.60
CA GLY A 105 -13.24 -14.66 1.39
C GLY A 105 -13.48 -14.45 2.89
N GLU A 106 -12.39 -14.43 3.67
CA GLU A 106 -12.39 -14.13 5.11
C GLU A 106 -12.09 -12.65 5.41
N ILE A 107 -11.90 -11.81 4.37
CA ILE A 107 -11.59 -10.39 4.53
C ILE A 107 -12.89 -9.58 4.57
N GLU A 108 -13.06 -8.81 5.63
CA GLU A 108 -14.18 -7.88 5.80
C GLU A 108 -13.96 -6.57 5.03
N THR A 109 -15.04 -5.81 4.82
CA THR A 109 -14.94 -4.46 4.26
C THR A 109 -14.25 -3.55 5.26
N SER A 110 -13.21 -2.84 4.82
CA SER A 110 -12.38 -1.99 5.69
C SER A 110 -11.65 -0.90 4.91
N ALA A 111 -11.09 0.07 5.61
CA ALA A 111 -10.22 1.11 5.05
C ALA A 111 -8.89 1.17 5.79
N VAL A 112 -7.80 1.36 5.06
CA VAL A 112 -6.44 1.55 5.59
C VAL A 112 -5.82 2.78 4.94
N LEU A 113 -5.33 3.70 5.76
CA LEU A 113 -4.69 4.94 5.37
C LEU A 113 -3.24 4.93 5.87
N SER A 114 -2.29 5.18 4.96
CA SER A 114 -0.93 5.57 5.33
C SER A 114 -0.76 7.05 5.00
N LEU A 115 -0.44 7.88 5.99
CA LEU A 115 -0.29 9.33 5.84
C LEU A 115 0.95 9.80 6.59
N ASP A 116 1.93 10.33 5.86
CA ASP A 116 3.19 10.87 6.36
C ASP A 116 3.96 9.94 7.31
N GLY A 117 3.87 8.62 7.05
CA GLY A 117 4.51 7.57 7.84
C GLY A 117 3.64 7.00 8.96
N SER A 118 2.52 7.64 9.31
CA SER A 118 1.50 7.10 10.22
C SER A 118 0.57 6.16 9.46
N ASN A 119 0.04 5.14 10.15
CA ASN A 119 -0.92 4.20 9.59
C ASN A 119 -2.18 4.20 10.43
N PHE A 120 -3.34 4.26 9.77
CA PHE A 120 -4.65 4.24 10.37
C PHE A 120 -5.51 3.17 9.71
N ALA A 121 -6.38 2.53 10.48
CA ALA A 121 -7.29 1.52 9.99
C ALA A 121 -8.70 1.72 10.54
N SER A 122 -9.72 1.33 9.77
CA SER A 122 -11.09 1.30 10.25
C SER A 122 -11.29 0.16 11.25
N GLN A 123 -12.13 0.38 12.26
CA GLN A 123 -12.54 -0.67 13.21
C GLN A 123 -13.73 -1.52 12.72
N GLY A 124 -14.11 -1.35 11.45
CA GLY A 124 -15.24 -2.03 10.85
C GLY A 124 -15.57 -1.46 9.47
N SER A 125 -16.79 -1.75 9.02
CA SER A 125 -17.30 -1.35 7.71
C SER A 125 -18.35 -0.23 7.78
N GLU A 126 -18.74 0.20 8.98
CA GLU A 126 -19.68 1.30 9.16
C GLU A 126 -19.12 2.57 8.53
N GLY A 127 -19.92 3.24 7.70
CA GLY A 127 -19.48 4.39 6.90
C GLY A 127 -18.83 4.04 5.57
N ILE A 128 -18.66 2.76 5.21
CA ILE A 128 -18.19 2.33 3.88
C ILE A 128 -19.36 1.83 3.04
N GLU A 129 -19.66 2.53 1.97
CA GLU A 129 -20.69 2.17 1.00
C GLU A 129 -20.07 1.86 -0.36
N ILE A 130 -20.30 0.64 -0.86
CA ILE A 130 -19.74 0.19 -2.15
C ILE A 130 -20.89 -0.07 -3.12
N THR A 131 -20.95 0.75 -4.17
CA THR A 131 -21.90 0.57 -5.28
C THR A 131 -21.20 0.08 -6.54
N ARG A 132 -21.92 -0.01 -7.66
CA ARG A 132 -21.32 -0.42 -8.95
C ARG A 132 -20.41 0.64 -9.57
N ARG A 133 -20.53 1.91 -9.18
CA ARG A 133 -19.86 3.04 -9.83
C ARG A 133 -19.07 3.90 -8.85
N GLU A 134 -19.44 3.84 -7.58
CA GLU A 134 -18.93 4.72 -6.56
C GLU A 134 -18.66 3.93 -5.28
N VAL A 135 -17.59 4.30 -4.60
CA VAL A 135 -17.30 3.86 -3.24
C VAL A 135 -17.13 5.08 -2.36
N THR A 136 -17.91 5.15 -1.29
CA THR A 136 -17.83 6.20 -0.29
C THR A 136 -17.33 5.60 1.02
N ALA A 137 -16.43 6.31 1.69
CA ALA A 137 -15.88 5.95 2.99
C ALA A 137 -15.89 7.19 3.88
N GLU A 138 -16.86 7.26 4.79
CA GLU A 138 -17.05 8.34 5.76
C GLU A 138 -17.04 7.74 7.17
N LEU A 139 -15.85 7.64 7.78
CA LEU A 139 -15.66 6.90 9.01
C LEU A 139 -14.42 7.33 9.80
N PRO A 140 -14.40 7.14 11.13
CA PRO A 140 -13.19 7.28 11.90
C PRO A 140 -12.21 6.13 11.63
N LEU A 141 -10.94 6.47 11.61
CA LEU A 141 -9.81 5.54 11.56
C LEU A 141 -9.01 5.65 12.85
N THR A 142 -8.45 4.53 13.28
CA THR A 142 -7.59 4.45 14.47
C THR A 142 -6.16 4.14 14.04
N GLY A 143 -5.22 4.94 14.52
CA GLY A 143 -3.79 4.74 14.32
C GLY A 143 -3.12 4.04 15.49
N ALA A 144 -1.79 3.95 15.43
CA ALA A 144 -1.01 3.60 16.60
C ALA A 144 -1.13 4.70 17.68
N ASP A 145 -0.85 4.34 18.94
CA ASP A 145 -0.82 5.29 20.07
C ASP A 145 -2.17 6.00 20.36
N ASP A 146 -3.28 5.33 20.05
CA ASP A 146 -4.66 5.83 20.22
C ASP A 146 -4.95 7.14 19.44
N GLU A 147 -4.16 7.44 18.40
CA GLU A 147 -4.43 8.53 17.48
C GLU A 147 -5.67 8.20 16.62
N SER A 148 -6.49 9.21 16.32
CA SER A 148 -7.68 9.05 15.50
C SER A 148 -7.72 10.08 14.38
N ALA A 149 -8.22 9.65 13.22
CA ALA A 149 -8.42 10.50 12.06
C ALA A 149 -9.80 10.22 11.47
N ASP A 150 -10.52 11.27 11.09
CA ASP A 150 -11.77 11.14 10.36
C ASP A 150 -11.47 11.10 8.85
N LEU A 151 -11.94 10.06 8.18
CA LEU A 151 -11.82 9.87 6.74
C LEU A 151 -13.14 10.24 6.06
N ALA A 152 -13.06 11.06 5.01
CA ALA A 152 -14.11 11.23 4.02
C ALA A 152 -13.51 11.03 2.62
N ALA A 153 -13.86 9.93 1.96
CA ALA A 153 -13.36 9.60 0.63
C ALA A 153 -14.46 9.11 -0.31
N THR A 154 -14.43 9.56 -1.56
CA THR A 154 -15.33 9.10 -2.62
C THR A 154 -14.52 8.69 -3.84
N PHE A 155 -14.53 7.40 -4.16
CA PHE A 155 -13.96 6.86 -5.39
C PHE A 155 -15.03 6.77 -6.47
N THR A 156 -14.77 7.34 -7.64
CA THR A 156 -15.63 7.22 -8.83
C THR A 156 -14.94 6.37 -9.88
N CYS A 157 -15.48 5.17 -10.13
CA CYS A 157 -14.93 4.23 -11.10
C CYS A 157 -15.86 4.14 -12.32
N GLY A 158 -15.37 4.57 -13.48
CA GLY A 158 -16.13 4.53 -14.73
C GLY A 158 -16.54 3.11 -15.14
N ARG A 159 -17.61 2.98 -15.93
CA ARG A 159 -17.85 1.74 -16.69
C ARG A 159 -16.70 1.62 -17.68
N GLY A 160 -15.74 0.73 -17.39
CA GLY A 160 -14.58 0.46 -18.24
C GLY A 160 -14.91 0.56 -19.72
N GLY A 161 -14.29 1.55 -20.37
CA GLY A 161 -14.54 1.90 -21.75
C GLY A 161 -13.61 3.02 -22.15
N LYS A 162 -12.38 2.63 -22.52
CA LYS A 162 -11.36 3.36 -23.29
C LYS A 162 -11.13 4.82 -22.87
N ASN A 163 -9.98 5.09 -22.28
CA ASN A 163 -9.11 6.25 -22.57
C ASN A 163 -7.92 6.21 -21.59
N ALA A 164 -6.87 5.50 -21.97
CA ALA A 164 -5.52 6.03 -21.81
C ALA A 164 -5.14 6.43 -23.23
N ASP A 165 -5.20 7.74 -23.51
CA ASP A 165 -4.69 8.35 -24.74
C ASP A 165 -3.27 8.84 -24.45
#